data_AF-A0A6P8T9Z4-F1
#
_entry.id   AF-A0A6P8T9Z4-F1
#
_cell.length_a   1.000
_cell.length_b   1.000
_cell.length_c   1.000
_cell.angle_alpha   90.00
_cell.angle_beta   90.00
_cell.angle_gamma   90.00
#
_symmetry.space_group_name_H-M   'P 1'
#
loop_
_entity.id
_entity.type
_entity.pdbx_description
1 polymer ?
#
loop_
_entity_poly.entity_id
_entity_poly.type
_entity_poly.pdbx_seq_one_letter_code
_entity_poly.pdbx_strand_id
1 'polypeptide(L)'
;MMDNEVDVFYRELPKVELHAHLNGSVSCPTIEKLISRKPHLNIGHGMTAIGKGQRRTLDECFQVFKVIHQLVDTEEDILMVATDVIKEFAADGVKYLELRSTPREEKHTGLTKKSYIETVIKAIKQCKSEGVDIDVRFLVAIDRRNGTEVAMETVKLAEDFMLSSDGLVLGLDLSGDPTVGHGKDLLPALQKAKNCGLKLSLHLSEVPSQLEESDLLLDLPPDRIGHGTFLHPAMGGSQGIVDKVVKHNIPLD
;
A
#
# COMPACT_ATOMS: atom_id res chain seq x y z
N MET A 1 -16.41 14.38 22.97
CA MET A 1 -17.64 13.55 22.90
C MET A 1 -17.29 12.24 23.59
N MET A 2 -18.15 11.68 24.44
CA MET A 2 -17.90 10.34 24.97
C MET A 2 -18.01 9.37 23.79
N ASP A 3 -16.97 8.57 23.55
CA ASP A 3 -17.04 7.44 22.62
C ASP A 3 -18.23 6.56 23.02
N ASN A 4 -19.07 6.18 22.06
CA ASN A 4 -20.17 5.27 22.36
C ASN A 4 -19.58 3.88 22.67
N GLU A 5 -20.29 3.03 23.42
CA GLU A 5 -19.80 1.68 23.80
C GLU A 5 -19.32 0.85 22.58
N VAL A 6 -19.95 1.08 21.43
CA VAL A 6 -19.60 0.48 20.15
C VAL A 6 -18.20 0.90 19.67
N ASP A 7 -17.83 2.17 19.82
CA ASP A 7 -16.52 2.68 19.40
C ASP A 7 -15.41 2.12 20.29
N VAL A 8 -15.68 2.01 21.60
CA VAL A 8 -14.76 1.38 22.56
C VAL A 8 -14.55 -0.09 22.19
N PHE A 9 -15.62 -0.83 21.93
CA PHE A 9 -15.55 -2.23 21.51
C PHE A 9 -14.69 -2.43 20.25
N TYR A 10 -14.89 -1.62 19.20
CA TYR A 10 -14.11 -1.76 17.97
C TYR A 10 -12.62 -1.42 18.17
N ARG A 11 -12.30 -0.45 19.02
CA ARG A 11 -10.91 -0.09 19.34
C ARG A 11 -10.21 -1.17 20.15
N GLU A 12 -10.91 -1.79 21.10
CA GLU A 12 -10.36 -2.86 21.96
C GLU A 12 -10.17 -4.20 21.23
N LEU A 13 -10.91 -4.43 20.13
CA LEU A 13 -10.73 -5.64 19.32
C LEU A 13 -9.31 -5.67 18.74
N PRO A 14 -8.51 -6.72 18.96
CA PRO A 14 -7.22 -6.87 18.30
C PRO A 14 -7.44 -7.06 16.79
N LYS A 15 -6.85 -6.16 15.99
CA LYS A 15 -7.04 -6.12 14.53
C LYS A 15 -5.77 -6.52 13.79
N VAL A 16 -5.97 -7.04 12.58
CA VAL A 16 -4.92 -7.32 11.60
C VAL A 16 -5.24 -6.46 10.39
N GLU A 17 -4.34 -5.54 10.04
CA GLU A 17 -4.47 -4.69 8.86
C GLU A 17 -3.52 -5.21 7.79
N LEU A 18 -4.08 -5.70 6.68
CA LEU A 18 -3.30 -6.32 5.61
C LEU A 18 -3.13 -5.41 4.40
N HIS A 19 -3.87 -4.30 4.31
CA HIS A 19 -3.96 -3.43 3.14
C HIS A 19 -3.94 -1.94 3.52
N ALA A 20 -2.80 -1.49 4.03
CA ALA A 20 -2.56 -0.08 4.33
C ALA A 20 -1.45 0.53 3.46
N HIS A 21 -1.82 1.40 2.52
CA HIS A 21 -0.86 2.21 1.76
C HIS A 21 -0.29 3.32 2.64
N LEU A 22 1.03 3.39 2.78
CA LEU A 22 1.72 4.37 3.65
C LEU A 22 1.30 5.81 3.33
N ASN A 23 1.42 6.22 2.07
CA ASN A 23 1.05 7.57 1.64
C ASN A 23 -0.47 7.80 1.66
N GLY A 24 -1.29 6.74 1.78
CA GLY A 24 -2.75 6.84 1.91
C GLY A 24 -3.22 6.87 3.37
N SER A 25 -2.33 6.56 4.31
CA SER A 25 -2.61 6.45 5.75
C SER A 25 -2.12 7.67 6.53
N VAL A 26 -1.60 8.70 5.86
CA VAL A 26 -1.05 9.88 6.53
C VAL A 26 -2.18 10.69 7.17
N SER A 27 -2.14 10.83 8.50
CA SER A 27 -3.14 11.57 9.26
C SER A 27 -3.03 13.08 9.03
N CYS A 28 -4.12 13.81 9.25
CA CYS A 28 -4.11 15.28 9.17
C CYS A 28 -3.03 15.92 10.07
N PRO A 29 -2.83 15.50 11.34
CA PRO A 29 -1.74 16.01 12.16
C PRO A 29 -0.36 15.82 11.53
N THR A 30 -0.08 14.65 10.92
CA THR A 30 1.20 14.41 10.24
C THR A 30 1.34 15.26 8.98
N ILE A 31 0.27 15.45 8.22
CA ILE A 31 0.24 16.37 7.07
C ILE A 31 0.56 17.80 7.51
N GLU A 32 0.01 18.26 8.64
CA GLU A 32 0.30 19.59 9.18
C GLU A 32 1.79 19.77 9.56
N LYS A 33 2.40 18.73 10.17
CA LYS A 33 3.85 18.71 10.43
C LYS A 33 4.63 18.85 9.12
N LEU A 34 4.27 18.12 8.06
CA LEU A 34 4.93 18.18 6.76
C LEU A 34 4.79 19.55 6.09
N ILE A 35 3.58 20.13 6.09
CA ILE A 35 3.32 21.47 5.54
C ILE A 35 4.18 22.52 6.26
N SER A 36 4.28 22.45 7.59
CA SER A 36 5.09 23.39 8.38
C SER A 36 6.58 23.34 8.05
N ARG A 37 7.08 22.18 7.61
CA ARG A 37 8.48 21.98 7.16
C ARG A 37 8.71 22.51 5.73
N LYS A 38 7.64 22.63 4.93
CA LYS A 38 7.70 23.01 3.52
C LYS A 38 6.77 24.20 3.18
N PRO A 39 6.94 25.37 3.83
CA PRO A 39 6.07 26.51 3.61
C PRO A 39 6.10 27.05 2.17
N HIS A 40 7.16 26.76 1.42
CA HIS A 40 7.33 27.18 0.02
C HIS A 40 6.38 26.49 -0.96
N LEU A 41 5.79 25.34 -0.60
CA LEU A 41 4.86 24.61 -1.48
C LEU A 41 3.46 25.24 -1.53
N ASN A 42 3.12 26.15 -0.62
CA ASN A 42 1.80 26.83 -0.56
C ASN A 42 0.60 25.86 -0.62
N ILE A 43 0.72 24.70 0.02
CA ILE A 43 -0.33 23.68 0.05
C ILE A 43 -1.40 24.08 1.08
N GLY A 44 -2.65 24.23 0.64
CA GLY A 44 -3.79 24.46 1.52
C GLY A 44 -4.35 23.16 2.12
N HIS A 45 -4.90 23.22 3.34
CA HIS A 45 -5.49 22.07 4.05
C HIS A 45 -6.54 21.28 3.26
N GLY A 46 -7.30 21.94 2.37
CA GLY A 46 -8.30 21.27 1.53
C GLY A 46 -7.72 20.42 0.39
N MET A 47 -6.39 20.46 0.16
CA MET A 47 -5.72 19.73 -0.91
C MET A 47 -5.16 18.37 -0.46
N THR A 48 -5.05 18.16 0.85
CA THR A 48 -4.33 17.03 1.44
C THR A 48 -5.23 16.07 2.19
N ALA A 49 -6.47 16.46 2.47
CA ALA A 49 -7.47 15.64 3.09
C ALA A 49 -8.81 15.84 2.38
N ILE A 50 -9.61 14.77 2.34
CA ILE A 50 -10.99 14.86 1.91
C ILE A 50 -11.87 14.43 3.09
N GLY A 51 -12.84 15.28 3.43
CA GLY A 51 -13.55 15.24 4.69
C GLY A 51 -14.55 14.08 4.79
N LYS A 52 -14.95 13.77 6.02
CA LYS A 52 -16.02 12.79 6.31
C LYS A 52 -17.32 13.21 5.60
N GLY A 53 -17.91 12.30 4.84
CA GLY A 53 -19.17 12.52 4.12
C GLY A 53 -19.03 13.03 2.67
N GLN A 54 -17.81 13.25 2.19
CA GLN A 54 -17.58 13.54 0.77
C GLN A 54 -17.53 12.23 -0.02
N ARG A 55 -18.49 12.02 -0.94
CA ARG A 55 -18.42 10.95 -1.96
C ARG A 55 -17.27 11.28 -2.90
N ARG A 56 -16.54 10.25 -3.36
CA ARG A 56 -15.32 10.42 -4.16
C ARG A 56 -15.35 9.58 -5.42
N THR A 57 -14.64 10.05 -6.44
CA THR A 57 -14.13 9.19 -7.52
C THR A 57 -12.72 8.71 -7.20
N LEU A 58 -12.26 7.65 -7.86
CA LEU A 58 -10.89 7.16 -7.72
C LEU A 58 -9.86 8.22 -8.15
N ASP A 59 -10.20 9.04 -9.15
CA ASP A 59 -9.36 10.13 -9.64
C ASP A 59 -9.09 11.19 -8.56
N GLU A 60 -10.09 11.55 -7.77
CA GLU A 60 -9.95 12.52 -6.67
C GLU A 60 -8.98 11.99 -5.60
N CYS A 61 -9.02 10.68 -5.30
CA CYS A 61 -8.06 10.04 -4.43
C CYS A 61 -6.62 10.16 -5.00
N PHE A 62 -6.43 9.91 -6.29
CA PHE A 62 -5.11 10.06 -6.94
C PHE A 62 -4.57 11.50 -6.92
N GLN A 63 -5.43 12.53 -6.92
CA GLN A 63 -4.94 13.91 -6.77
C GLN A 63 -4.38 14.18 -5.38
N VAL A 64 -5.00 13.64 -4.33
CA VAL A 64 -4.47 13.77 -2.95
C VAL A 64 -3.10 13.10 -2.83
N PHE A 65 -2.92 11.93 -3.42
CA PHE A 65 -1.61 11.25 -3.44
C PHE A 65 -0.51 12.11 -4.07
N LYS A 66 -0.82 12.88 -5.13
CA LYS A 66 0.18 13.79 -5.73
C LYS A 66 0.64 14.85 -4.75
N VAL A 67 -0.26 15.41 -3.94
CA VAL A 67 0.09 16.42 -2.94
C VAL A 67 0.90 15.79 -1.81
N ILE A 68 0.52 14.60 -1.33
CA ILE A 68 1.29 13.87 -0.32
C ILE A 68 2.70 13.54 -0.85
N HIS A 69 2.83 13.18 -2.12
CA HIS A 69 4.12 12.88 -2.72
C HIS A 69 5.06 14.10 -2.77
N GLN A 70 4.52 15.31 -2.96
CA GLN A 70 5.29 16.56 -2.88
C GLN A 70 5.71 16.87 -1.44
N LEU A 71 4.89 16.50 -0.46
CA LEU A 71 5.20 16.71 0.96
C LEU A 71 6.21 15.69 1.50
N VAL A 72 6.29 14.50 0.90
CA VAL A 72 7.12 13.39 1.37
C VAL A 72 8.16 13.06 0.31
N ASP A 73 9.25 13.83 0.27
CA ASP A 73 10.29 13.77 -0.77
C ASP A 73 11.70 13.59 -0.21
N THR A 74 11.86 13.54 1.13
CA THR A 74 13.13 13.24 1.82
C THR A 74 13.02 11.99 2.69
N GLU A 75 14.15 11.41 3.07
CA GLU A 75 14.21 10.30 4.03
C GLU A 75 13.67 10.72 5.41
N GLU A 76 13.90 11.96 5.85
CA GLU A 76 13.36 12.46 7.11
C GLU A 76 11.83 12.50 7.10
N ASP A 77 11.21 12.88 5.98
CA ASP A 77 9.76 12.92 5.87
C ASP A 77 9.16 11.52 5.82
N ILE A 78 9.80 10.58 5.11
CA ILE A 78 9.37 9.18 5.06
C ILE A 78 9.46 8.55 6.46
N LEU A 79 10.56 8.79 7.19
CA LEU A 79 10.73 8.28 8.55
C LEU A 79 9.65 8.83 9.49
N MET A 80 9.35 10.13 9.40
CA MET A 80 8.28 10.76 10.18
C MET A 80 6.93 10.11 9.86
N VAL A 81 6.57 10.02 8.58
CA VAL A 81 5.27 9.49 8.14
C VAL A 81 5.11 8.03 8.53
N ALA A 82 6.10 7.17 8.26
CA ALA A 82 6.03 5.76 8.61
C ALA A 82 5.95 5.55 10.13
N THR A 83 6.68 6.33 10.92
CA THR A 83 6.63 6.23 12.39
C THR A 83 5.27 6.66 12.93
N ASP A 84 4.73 7.79 12.45
CA ASP A 84 3.42 8.27 12.88
C ASP A 84 2.32 7.27 12.50
N VAL A 85 2.29 6.79 11.25
CA VAL A 85 1.31 5.81 10.76
C VAL A 85 1.33 4.51 11.58
N ILE A 86 2.51 3.96 11.87
CA ILE A 86 2.63 2.73 12.69
C ILE A 86 2.09 2.96 14.11
N LYS A 87 2.42 4.10 14.73
CA LYS A 87 1.94 4.44 16.07
C LYS A 87 0.44 4.67 16.11
N GLU A 88 -0.13 5.28 15.08
CA GLU A 88 -1.56 5.51 14.95
C GLU A 88 -2.34 4.20 14.76
N PHE A 89 -1.86 3.28 13.92
CA PHE A 89 -2.45 1.94 13.81
C PHE A 89 -2.39 1.16 15.14
N ALA A 90 -1.26 1.23 15.85
CA ALA A 90 -1.13 0.61 17.17
C ALA A 90 -2.11 1.22 18.19
N ALA A 91 -2.29 2.55 18.18
CA ALA A 91 -3.24 3.25 19.03
C ALA A 91 -4.71 2.91 18.70
N ASP A 92 -5.00 2.53 17.46
CA ASP A 92 -6.30 2.01 17.06
C ASP A 92 -6.50 0.52 17.40
N GLY A 93 -5.51 -0.15 18.02
CA GLY A 93 -5.62 -1.55 18.45
C GLY A 93 -5.24 -2.58 17.39
N VAL A 94 -4.59 -2.16 16.30
CA VAL A 94 -3.98 -3.08 15.33
C VAL A 94 -2.76 -3.75 15.96
N LYS A 95 -2.71 -5.09 15.88
CA LYS A 95 -1.62 -5.92 16.42
C LYS A 95 -0.68 -6.43 15.35
N TYR A 96 -1.14 -6.49 14.10
CA TYR A 96 -0.31 -6.84 12.95
C TYR A 96 -0.66 -5.95 11.76
N LEU A 97 0.36 -5.36 11.14
CA LEU A 97 0.23 -4.46 10.01
C LEU A 97 1.14 -4.91 8.86
N GLU A 98 0.55 -5.18 7.69
CA GLU A 98 1.28 -5.23 6.43
C GLU A 98 1.18 -3.87 5.73
N LEU A 99 2.18 -3.03 6.02
CA LEU A 99 2.33 -1.73 5.41
C LEU A 99 2.82 -1.89 3.97
N ARG A 100 2.23 -1.17 3.02
CA ARG A 100 2.66 -1.18 1.61
C ARG A 100 2.98 0.21 1.11
N SER A 101 4.00 0.32 0.26
CA SER A 101 4.33 1.59 -0.36
C SER A 101 5.12 1.41 -1.65
N THR A 102 4.86 2.26 -2.63
CA THR A 102 5.63 2.33 -3.89
C THR A 102 6.95 3.06 -3.61
N PRO A 103 8.12 2.43 -3.80
CA PRO A 103 9.41 3.10 -3.66
C PRO A 103 9.53 4.24 -4.65
N ARG A 104 9.91 5.43 -4.16
CA ARG A 104 10.07 6.63 -4.97
C ARG A 104 11.54 7.06 -5.00
N GLU A 105 11.88 7.76 -6.06
CA GLU A 105 13.14 8.50 -6.20
C GLU A 105 12.83 9.98 -6.43
N GLU A 106 13.68 10.84 -5.91
CA GLU A 106 13.57 12.29 -6.11
C GLU A 106 14.97 12.88 -6.29
N LYS A 107 15.23 13.43 -7.48
CA LYS A 107 16.56 13.90 -7.87
C LYS A 107 16.97 15.14 -7.10
N HIS A 108 16.01 15.99 -6.74
CA HIS A 108 16.29 17.24 -6.05
C HIS A 108 16.73 17.04 -4.60
N THR A 109 16.22 16.01 -3.94
CA THR A 109 16.56 15.66 -2.55
C THR A 109 17.60 14.56 -2.44
N GLY A 110 17.88 13.86 -3.55
CA GLY A 110 18.77 12.71 -3.58
C GLY A 110 18.13 11.41 -3.09
N LEU A 111 16.81 11.40 -2.84
CA LEU A 111 16.07 10.22 -2.43
C LEU A 111 16.14 9.16 -3.55
N THR A 112 16.47 7.93 -3.17
CA THR A 112 16.50 6.79 -4.10
C THR A 112 15.45 5.76 -3.69
N LYS A 113 15.00 4.91 -4.62
CA LYS A 113 14.08 3.79 -4.29
C LYS A 113 14.65 2.88 -3.20
N LYS A 114 15.97 2.66 -3.22
CA LYS A 114 16.66 1.87 -2.20
C LYS A 114 16.58 2.56 -0.83
N SER A 115 16.99 3.82 -0.74
CA SER A 115 16.99 4.54 0.53
C SER A 115 15.58 4.82 1.06
N TYR A 116 14.58 4.90 0.18
CA TYR A 116 13.16 4.89 0.54
C TYR A 116 12.80 3.63 1.35
N ILE A 117 13.11 2.45 0.83
CA ILE A 117 12.80 1.17 1.49
C ILE A 117 13.58 1.04 2.81
N GLU A 118 14.87 1.40 2.81
CA GLU A 118 15.70 1.41 4.03
C GLU A 118 15.10 2.29 5.12
N THR A 119 14.56 3.45 4.73
CA THR A 119 13.93 4.40 5.65
C THR A 119 12.64 3.85 6.26
N VAL A 120 11.79 3.19 5.46
CA VAL A 120 10.57 2.52 5.99
C VAL A 120 10.95 1.39 6.94
N ILE A 121 11.94 0.56 6.58
CA ILE A 121 12.46 -0.50 7.47
C ILE A 121 13.02 0.09 8.76
N LYS A 122 13.72 1.22 8.69
CA LYS A 122 14.23 1.94 9.86
C LYS A 122 13.08 2.40 10.77
N ALA A 123 12.00 2.94 10.22
CA ALA A 123 10.81 3.33 10.99
C ALA A 123 10.18 2.13 11.72
N ILE A 124 10.05 0.99 11.04
CA ILE A 124 9.54 -0.26 11.62
C ILE A 124 10.42 -0.72 12.79
N LYS A 125 11.74 -0.78 12.58
CA LYS A 125 12.70 -1.18 13.62
C LYS A 125 12.69 -0.20 14.81
N GLN A 126 12.57 1.09 14.53
CA GLN A 126 12.48 2.12 15.57
C GLN A 126 11.24 1.92 16.43
N CYS A 127 10.05 1.78 15.83
CA CYS A 127 8.80 1.54 16.57
C CYS A 127 8.88 0.28 17.44
N LYS A 128 9.45 -0.81 16.90
CA LYS A 128 9.69 -2.03 17.68
C LYS A 128 10.62 -1.80 18.87
N SER A 129 11.71 -1.05 18.68
CA SER A 129 12.66 -0.72 19.76
C SER A 129 12.07 0.20 20.83
N GLU A 130 11.12 1.05 20.46
CA GLU A 130 10.39 1.94 21.36
C GLU A 130 9.25 1.21 22.10
N GLY A 131 9.03 -0.08 21.82
CA GLY A 131 8.00 -0.90 22.49
C GLY A 131 6.58 -0.61 22.02
N VAL A 132 6.40 -0.10 20.78
CA VAL A 132 5.07 0.05 20.18
C VAL A 132 4.45 -1.34 20.01
N ASP A 133 3.24 -1.53 20.56
CA ASP A 133 2.56 -2.83 20.63
C ASP A 133 1.86 -3.21 19.32
N ILE A 134 2.65 -3.40 18.27
CA ILE A 134 2.24 -3.81 16.93
C ILE A 134 3.40 -4.54 16.23
N ASP A 135 3.11 -5.64 15.53
CA ASP A 135 4.08 -6.27 14.62
C ASP A 135 3.88 -5.76 13.20
N VAL A 136 4.95 -5.32 12.54
CA VAL A 136 4.86 -4.67 11.22
C VAL A 136 5.70 -5.41 10.19
N ARG A 137 5.12 -5.61 9.02
CA ARG A 137 5.75 -6.16 7.83
C ARG A 137 5.56 -5.20 6.66
N PHE A 138 6.41 -5.34 5.65
CA PHE A 138 6.44 -4.44 4.51
C PHE A 138 6.25 -5.18 3.18
N LEU A 139 5.36 -4.63 2.34
CA LEU A 139 5.20 -5.01 0.94
C LEU A 139 5.69 -3.87 0.06
N VAL A 140 6.60 -4.19 -0.86
CA VAL A 140 7.12 -3.21 -1.82
C VAL A 140 6.13 -3.14 -2.99
N ALA A 141 5.51 -1.97 -3.21
CA ALA A 141 4.46 -1.85 -4.22
C ALA A 141 5.01 -1.52 -5.61
N ILE A 142 4.50 -2.22 -6.61
CA ILE A 142 4.61 -1.88 -8.03
C ILE A 142 3.42 -1.01 -8.39
N ASP A 143 3.69 0.20 -8.88
CA ASP A 143 2.68 1.01 -9.56
C ASP A 143 2.61 0.60 -11.03
N ARG A 144 1.44 0.09 -11.46
CA ARG A 144 1.24 -0.42 -12.81
C ARG A 144 1.50 0.60 -13.93
N ARG A 145 1.50 1.90 -13.62
CA ARG A 145 1.80 2.98 -14.58
C ARG A 145 3.24 3.02 -15.06
N ASN A 146 4.18 2.47 -14.29
CA ASN A 146 5.61 2.64 -14.54
C ASN A 146 6.20 1.58 -15.49
N GLY A 147 5.38 0.64 -15.96
CA GLY A 147 5.76 -0.37 -16.95
C GLY A 147 6.67 -1.49 -16.43
N THR A 148 6.99 -2.42 -17.32
CA THR A 148 7.66 -3.69 -16.99
C THR A 148 9.09 -3.51 -16.45
N GLU A 149 9.86 -2.57 -16.99
CA GLU A 149 11.25 -2.36 -16.56
C GLU A 149 11.31 -1.93 -15.08
N VAL A 150 10.48 -0.95 -14.71
CA VAL A 150 10.37 -0.49 -13.32
C VAL A 150 9.79 -1.57 -12.41
N ALA A 151 8.84 -2.37 -12.90
CA ALA A 151 8.33 -3.52 -12.16
C ALA A 151 9.45 -4.53 -11.86
N MET A 152 10.30 -4.85 -12.84
CA MET A 152 11.43 -5.79 -12.67
C MET A 152 12.50 -5.26 -11.71
N GLU A 153 12.78 -3.96 -11.74
CA GLU A 153 13.65 -3.30 -10.76
C GLU A 153 13.06 -3.40 -9.35
N THR A 154 11.75 -3.17 -9.21
CA THR A 154 11.04 -3.25 -7.92
C THR A 154 11.07 -4.67 -7.36
N VAL A 155 10.90 -5.70 -8.21
CA VAL A 155 11.06 -7.11 -7.81
C VAL A 155 12.48 -7.36 -7.29
N LYS A 156 13.50 -6.81 -7.96
CA LYS A 156 14.90 -6.98 -7.55
C LYS A 156 15.15 -6.34 -6.18
N LEU A 157 14.66 -5.12 -5.96
CA LEU A 157 14.76 -4.46 -4.66
C LEU A 157 14.04 -5.26 -3.56
N ALA A 158 12.80 -5.71 -3.82
CA ALA A 158 12.05 -6.49 -2.85
C ALA A 158 12.75 -7.81 -2.49
N GLU A 159 13.34 -8.50 -3.46
CA GLU A 159 14.16 -9.70 -3.25
C GLU A 159 15.37 -9.40 -2.35
N ASP A 160 16.14 -8.36 -2.69
CA ASP A 160 17.34 -7.98 -1.95
C ASP A 160 17.00 -7.60 -0.49
N PHE A 161 15.89 -6.90 -0.26
CA PHE A 161 15.43 -6.56 1.09
C PHE A 161 14.78 -7.72 1.83
N MET A 162 14.08 -8.63 1.16
CA MET A 162 13.57 -9.85 1.78
C MET A 162 14.73 -10.67 2.40
N LEU A 163 15.86 -10.77 1.69
CA LEU A 163 17.05 -11.49 2.14
C LEU A 163 17.85 -10.76 3.24
N SER A 164 17.78 -9.43 3.31
CA SER A 164 18.63 -8.61 4.19
C SER A 164 17.91 -7.95 5.36
N SER A 165 16.57 -8.00 5.41
CA SER A 165 15.77 -7.28 6.41
C SER A 165 15.32 -8.12 7.61
N ASP A 166 15.80 -9.35 7.75
CA ASP A 166 15.43 -10.29 8.84
C ASP A 166 13.91 -10.53 8.89
N GLY A 167 13.32 -10.80 7.72
CA GLY A 167 11.90 -11.13 7.59
C GLY A 167 10.93 -9.94 7.66
N LEU A 168 11.41 -8.69 7.62
CA LEU A 168 10.53 -7.51 7.61
C LEU A 168 9.86 -7.27 6.25
N VAL A 169 10.56 -7.51 5.14
CA VAL A 169 9.99 -7.43 3.78
C VAL A 169 9.49 -8.81 3.36
N LEU A 170 8.18 -8.93 3.11
CA LEU A 170 7.54 -10.21 2.79
C LEU A 170 7.31 -10.44 1.30
N GLY A 171 7.13 -9.37 0.53
CA GLY A 171 6.56 -9.51 -0.79
C GLY A 171 6.32 -8.23 -1.54
N LEU A 172 5.49 -8.36 -2.57
CA LEU A 172 5.08 -7.30 -3.47
C LEU A 172 3.60 -7.02 -3.34
N ASP A 173 3.27 -5.75 -3.55
CA ASP A 173 1.93 -5.29 -3.87
C ASP A 173 1.88 -4.88 -5.36
N LEU A 174 0.80 -5.19 -6.07
CA LEU A 174 0.49 -4.56 -7.37
C LEU A 174 -0.69 -3.62 -7.20
N SER A 175 -0.49 -2.33 -7.46
CA SER A 175 -1.46 -1.27 -7.26
C SER A 175 -1.35 -0.19 -8.35
N GLY A 176 -1.78 1.03 -8.06
CA GLY A 176 -1.87 2.13 -9.01
C GLY A 176 -3.24 2.21 -9.69
N ASP A 177 -3.34 3.08 -10.69
CA ASP A 177 -4.61 3.31 -11.40
C ASP A 177 -4.99 2.08 -12.25
N PRO A 178 -6.13 1.42 -11.96
CA PRO A 178 -6.55 0.18 -12.63
C PRO A 178 -6.88 0.34 -14.12
N THR A 179 -6.99 1.57 -14.62
CA THR A 179 -7.35 1.88 -16.02
C THR A 179 -6.15 2.06 -16.95
N VAL A 180 -4.93 1.97 -16.40
CA VAL A 180 -3.67 2.23 -17.12
C VAL A 180 -2.68 1.07 -16.95
N GLY A 181 -1.79 0.92 -17.93
CA GLY A 181 -0.95 -0.27 -18.05
C GLY A 181 -1.77 -1.48 -18.53
N HIS A 182 -1.11 -2.61 -18.77
CA HIS A 182 -1.77 -3.87 -19.12
C HIS A 182 -1.18 -4.96 -18.21
N GLY A 183 -2.01 -5.66 -17.42
CA GLY A 183 -1.53 -6.68 -16.47
C GLY A 183 -0.65 -7.76 -17.11
N LYS A 184 -0.84 -8.04 -18.41
CA LYS A 184 0.03 -8.94 -19.20
C LYS A 184 1.50 -8.53 -19.15
N ASP A 185 1.78 -7.23 -19.19
CA ASP A 185 3.15 -6.70 -19.22
C ASP A 185 3.85 -6.85 -17.86
N LEU A 186 3.08 -7.10 -16.80
CA LEU A 186 3.56 -7.29 -15.43
C LEU A 186 3.74 -8.76 -15.05
N LEU A 187 3.15 -9.70 -15.80
CA LEU A 187 3.28 -11.14 -15.56
C LEU A 187 4.75 -11.61 -15.41
N PRO A 188 5.72 -11.17 -16.25
CA PRO A 188 7.11 -11.58 -16.08
C PRO A 188 7.69 -11.16 -14.72
N ALA A 189 7.35 -9.96 -14.24
CA ALA A 189 7.78 -9.44 -12.95
C ALA A 189 7.14 -10.22 -11.79
N LEU A 190 5.83 -10.46 -11.85
CA LEU A 190 5.10 -11.24 -10.85
C LEU A 190 5.57 -12.69 -10.78
N GLN A 191 5.82 -13.32 -11.93
CA GLN A 191 6.34 -14.69 -12.00
C GLN A 191 7.75 -14.77 -11.39
N LYS A 192 8.62 -13.81 -11.71
CA LYS A 192 9.95 -13.71 -11.10
C LYS A 192 9.84 -13.57 -9.58
N ALA A 193 8.95 -12.72 -9.09
CA ALA A 193 8.76 -12.51 -7.66
C ALA A 193 8.38 -13.82 -6.94
N LYS A 194 7.41 -14.59 -7.47
CA LYS A 194 7.06 -15.91 -6.90
C LYS A 194 8.23 -16.88 -6.92
N ASN A 195 9.00 -16.91 -8.02
CA ASN A 195 10.17 -17.80 -8.13
C ASN A 195 11.25 -17.47 -7.10
N CYS A 196 11.35 -16.19 -6.70
CA CYS A 196 12.26 -15.74 -5.64
C CYS A 196 11.69 -15.95 -4.22
N GLY A 197 10.44 -16.41 -4.08
CA GLY A 197 9.80 -16.64 -2.79
C GLY A 197 9.05 -15.45 -2.21
N LEU A 198 8.96 -14.32 -2.93
CA LEU A 198 8.19 -13.16 -2.51
C LEU A 198 6.69 -13.48 -2.53
N LYS A 199 5.99 -13.01 -1.49
CA LYS A 199 4.52 -13.04 -1.43
C LYS A 199 3.91 -12.04 -2.39
N LEU A 200 2.73 -12.35 -2.93
CA LEU A 200 2.01 -11.47 -3.85
C LEU A 200 0.65 -11.04 -3.29
N SER A 201 0.44 -9.73 -3.17
CA SER A 201 -0.86 -9.10 -2.99
C SER A 201 -1.18 -8.29 -4.24
N LEU A 202 -2.28 -8.57 -4.93
CA LEU A 202 -2.63 -7.86 -6.18
C LEU A 202 -3.96 -7.14 -6.03
N HIS A 203 -4.01 -5.85 -6.38
CA HIS A 203 -5.28 -5.17 -6.54
C HIS A 203 -5.96 -5.65 -7.82
N LEU A 204 -7.09 -6.34 -7.67
CA LEU A 204 -7.86 -6.89 -8.79
C LEU A 204 -9.33 -6.51 -8.66
N SER A 205 -9.99 -6.32 -9.81
CA SER A 205 -11.43 -6.05 -9.87
C SER A 205 -11.86 -4.90 -8.94
N GLU A 206 -11.10 -3.79 -9.01
CA GLU A 206 -11.37 -2.54 -8.29
C GLU A 206 -12.47 -1.71 -8.97
N VAL A 207 -12.53 -1.83 -10.30
CA VAL A 207 -13.50 -1.11 -11.15
C VAL A 207 -14.19 -2.11 -12.09
N PRO A 208 -15.36 -1.75 -12.66
CA PRO A 208 -16.00 -2.57 -13.68
C PRO A 208 -15.06 -2.83 -14.88
N SER A 209 -15.35 -3.88 -15.64
CA SER A 209 -14.66 -4.20 -16.92
C SER A 209 -13.20 -4.63 -16.82
N GLN A 210 -12.71 -5.05 -15.64
CA GLN A 210 -11.37 -5.62 -15.46
C GLN A 210 -11.32 -7.16 -15.58
N LEU A 211 -12.31 -7.77 -16.24
CA LEU A 211 -12.44 -9.22 -16.32
C LEU A 211 -11.21 -9.89 -16.94
N GLU A 212 -10.76 -9.40 -18.09
CA GLU A 212 -9.63 -9.99 -18.82
C GLU A 212 -8.33 -9.92 -18.01
N GLU A 213 -8.03 -8.76 -17.42
CA GLU A 213 -6.85 -8.59 -16.58
C GLU A 213 -6.93 -9.47 -15.32
N SER A 214 -8.08 -9.48 -14.63
CA SER A 214 -8.26 -10.28 -13.42
C SER A 214 -8.12 -11.77 -13.71
N ASP A 215 -8.73 -12.26 -14.79
CA ASP A 215 -8.64 -13.66 -15.19
C ASP A 215 -7.20 -14.06 -15.55
N LEU A 216 -6.49 -13.18 -16.28
CA LEU A 216 -5.09 -13.36 -16.66
C LEU A 216 -4.16 -13.38 -15.44
N LEU A 217 -4.30 -12.43 -14.51
CA LEU A 217 -3.45 -12.36 -13.33
C LEU A 217 -3.73 -13.52 -12.36
N LEU A 218 -4.95 -14.05 -12.33
CA LEU A 218 -5.30 -15.24 -11.54
C LEU A 218 -4.74 -16.56 -12.08
N ASP A 219 -4.25 -16.61 -13.33
CA ASP A 219 -3.47 -17.76 -13.83
C ASP A 219 -2.11 -17.89 -13.13
N LEU A 220 -1.67 -16.81 -12.47
CA LEU A 220 -0.58 -16.81 -11.51
C LEU A 220 -1.15 -16.46 -10.11
N PRO A 221 -1.76 -17.43 -9.39
CA PRO A 221 -2.58 -17.13 -8.21
C PRO A 221 -1.80 -16.32 -7.16
N PRO A 222 -2.26 -15.11 -6.77
CA PRO A 222 -1.61 -14.36 -5.72
C PRO A 222 -1.86 -14.98 -4.34
N ASP A 223 -1.10 -14.56 -3.34
CA ASP A 223 -1.35 -14.95 -1.95
C ASP A 223 -2.59 -14.23 -1.39
N ARG A 224 -2.89 -13.01 -1.85
CA ARG A 224 -4.10 -12.24 -1.53
C ARG A 224 -4.54 -11.33 -2.68
N ILE A 225 -5.82 -10.94 -2.65
CA ILE A 225 -6.41 -9.97 -3.58
C ILE A 225 -6.82 -8.73 -2.79
N GLY A 226 -6.33 -7.56 -3.18
CA GLY A 226 -6.86 -6.30 -2.71
C GLY A 226 -8.18 -5.94 -3.41
N HIS A 227 -9.16 -5.47 -2.64
CA HIS A 227 -10.49 -5.07 -3.08
C HIS A 227 -11.39 -6.22 -3.52
N GLY A 228 -11.23 -6.73 -4.74
CA GLY A 228 -12.08 -7.79 -5.28
C GLY A 228 -13.56 -7.40 -5.46
N THR A 229 -13.90 -6.12 -5.45
CA THR A 229 -15.28 -5.61 -5.44
C THR A 229 -16.13 -5.99 -6.66
N PHE A 230 -15.47 -6.23 -7.80
CA PHE A 230 -16.12 -6.60 -9.07
C PHE A 230 -15.83 -8.06 -9.48
N LEU A 231 -15.40 -8.94 -8.56
CA LEU A 231 -15.10 -10.36 -8.87
C LEU A 231 -16.35 -11.19 -9.18
N HIS A 232 -17.46 -10.94 -8.46
CA HIS A 232 -18.67 -11.77 -8.54
C HIS A 232 -19.51 -11.42 -9.78
N PRO A 233 -20.16 -12.40 -10.45
CA PRO A 233 -21.01 -12.14 -11.63
C PRO A 233 -22.07 -11.06 -11.43
N ALA A 234 -22.68 -11.01 -10.24
CA ALA A 234 -23.70 -10.00 -9.90
C ALA A 234 -23.16 -8.56 -9.89
N MET A 235 -21.84 -8.38 -9.80
CA MET A 235 -21.17 -7.09 -9.79
C MET A 235 -20.46 -6.79 -11.12
N GLY A 236 -20.61 -7.62 -12.16
CA GLY A 236 -19.88 -7.46 -13.44
C GLY A 236 -18.63 -8.34 -13.57
N GLY A 237 -18.43 -9.24 -12.61
CA GLY A 237 -17.41 -10.29 -12.62
C GLY A 237 -17.79 -11.53 -13.45
N SER A 238 -17.13 -12.66 -13.19
CA SER A 238 -17.45 -13.93 -13.87
C SER A 238 -17.38 -15.12 -12.90
N GLN A 239 -18.14 -16.19 -13.19
CA GLN A 239 -18.13 -17.38 -12.33
C GLN A 239 -16.76 -18.07 -12.38
N GLY A 240 -16.09 -18.06 -13.55
CA GLY A 240 -14.75 -18.63 -13.68
C GLY A 240 -13.71 -17.94 -12.78
N ILE A 241 -13.79 -16.62 -12.62
CA ILE A 241 -12.93 -15.87 -11.70
C ILE A 241 -13.22 -16.27 -10.24
N VAL A 242 -14.49 -16.34 -9.85
CA VAL A 242 -14.90 -16.79 -8.51
C VAL A 242 -14.38 -18.21 -8.24
N ASP A 243 -14.52 -19.11 -9.22
CA ASP A 243 -14.07 -20.49 -9.11
C ASP A 243 -12.54 -20.57 -8.92
N LYS A 244 -11.75 -19.73 -9.62
CA LYS A 244 -10.30 -19.61 -9.41
C LYS A 244 -9.98 -19.15 -7.97
N VAL A 245 -10.64 -18.10 -7.50
CA VAL A 245 -10.44 -17.55 -6.14
C VAL A 245 -10.76 -18.59 -5.07
N VAL A 246 -11.90 -19.28 -5.19
CA VAL A 246 -12.33 -20.32 -4.25
C VAL A 246 -11.42 -21.55 -4.31
N LYS A 247 -11.08 -22.02 -5.51
CA LYS A 247 -10.18 -23.19 -5.70
C LYS A 247 -8.83 -22.99 -5.01
N HIS A 248 -8.31 -21.76 -5.03
CA HIS A 248 -7.03 -21.41 -4.44
C HIS A 248 -7.14 -20.86 -3.01
N ASN A 249 -8.36 -20.74 -2.46
CA ASN A 249 -8.65 -20.14 -1.15
C ASN A 249 -7.98 -18.78 -0.97
N ILE A 250 -8.04 -17.92 -1.99
CA ILE A 250 -7.35 -16.63 -1.98
C ILE A 250 -8.14 -15.64 -1.10
N PRO A 251 -7.56 -15.11 -0.01
CA PRO A 251 -8.20 -14.10 0.81
C PRO A 251 -8.41 -12.79 0.04
N LEU A 252 -9.47 -12.07 0.42
CA LEU A 252 -9.76 -10.72 -0.07
C LEU A 252 -9.48 -9.72 1.06
N ASP A 253 -8.67 -8.70 0.76
CA ASP A 253 -8.38 -7.56 1.64
C ASP A 253 -9.31 -6.37 1.34
#